data_AF-A0A2N9L9V9-F1
#
_entry.id   AF-A0A2N9L9V9-F1
#
_cell.length_a   1.000
_cell.length_b   1.000
_cell.length_c   1.000
_cell.angle_alpha   90.00
_cell.angle_beta   90.00
_cell.angle_gamma   90.00
#
_symmetry.space_group_name_H-M   'P 1'
#
loop_
_entity.id
_entity.type
_entity.pdbx_description
1 polymer ?
#
loop_
_entity_poly.entity_id
_entity_poly.type
_entity_poly.pdbx_seq_one_letter_code
_entity_poly.pdbx_strand_id
1 'polypeptide(L)'
;MVMWSDKDDARCELRKRESSLVDVLKKRFAAAIAVLALAALTAQAQLVSPNAQSRPIVKTEAVQYLFPEQVRVAAGKASPVALHFRVAQGLHINSHTPKDSFLIPTTFSIPDGGGVKLDAAAYPAGTIISLAFDPKTTLSVYTGEFTIQARIVAAVGNHLMRGKLHYQACDQNQCLPPKTIDVPIDVIGK
;
A
#
# COMPACT_ATOMS: atom_id res chain seq x y z
N MET A 1 21.70 99.13 24.31
CA MET A 1 20.30 99.08 24.75
C MET A 1 19.52 98.29 23.70
N VAL A 2 18.83 97.18 23.94
CA VAL A 2 18.63 96.27 25.09
C VAL A 2 18.01 94.99 24.47
N MET A 3 18.40 93.81 24.97
CA MET A 3 17.66 92.53 25.00
C MET A 3 16.99 92.02 23.70
N TRP A 4 17.71 91.38 22.77
CA TRP A 4 17.11 90.42 21.81
C TRP A 4 18.14 89.33 21.40
N SER A 5 18.82 88.69 22.37
CA SER A 5 19.80 87.64 22.03
C SER A 5 19.78 86.39 22.94
N ASP A 6 19.13 86.43 24.11
CA ASP A 6 19.10 85.27 25.03
C ASP A 6 17.96 84.28 24.76
N LYS A 7 16.89 84.71 24.09
CA LYS A 7 15.67 83.87 23.92
C LYS A 7 15.80 82.83 22.80
N ASP A 8 16.67 83.09 21.83
CA ASP A 8 16.91 82.19 20.69
C ASP A 8 17.93 81.10 21.03
N ASP A 9 18.87 81.38 21.93
CA ASP A 9 19.89 80.42 22.35
C ASP A 9 19.30 79.31 23.23
N ALA A 10 18.42 79.67 24.19
CA ALA A 10 17.69 78.71 25.01
C ALA A 10 16.76 77.80 24.18
N ARG A 11 16.16 78.35 23.10
CA ARG A 11 15.30 77.59 22.19
C ARG A 11 16.12 76.63 21.31
N CYS A 12 17.35 77.00 20.94
CA CYS A 12 18.26 76.16 20.17
C CYS A 12 18.81 74.99 21.01
N GLU A 13 19.20 75.24 22.25
CA GLU A 13 19.71 74.21 23.18
C GLU A 13 18.63 73.20 23.62
N LEU A 14 17.38 73.64 23.83
CA LEU A 14 16.25 72.73 24.08
C LEU A 14 15.99 71.81 22.89
N ARG A 15 16.03 72.34 21.67
CA ARG A 15 15.83 71.57 20.43
C ARG A 15 16.96 70.57 20.17
N LYS A 16 18.19 70.89 20.57
CA LYS A 16 19.36 70.00 20.52
C LYS A 16 19.26 68.85 21.53
N ARG A 17 18.79 69.15 22.75
CA ARG A 17 18.52 68.14 23.79
C ARG A 17 17.37 67.19 23.40
N GLU A 18 16.31 67.71 22.78
CA GLU A 18 15.23 66.88 22.24
C GLU A 18 15.70 65.98 21.09
N SER A 19 16.51 66.48 20.15
CA SER A 19 17.10 65.67 19.07
C SER A 19 18.01 64.56 19.62
N SER A 20 18.87 64.89 20.59
CA SER A 20 19.81 63.92 21.18
C SER A 20 19.11 62.81 21.97
N LEU A 21 18.01 63.12 22.67
CA LEU A 21 17.20 62.12 23.37
C LEU A 21 16.44 61.21 22.39
N VAL A 22 15.89 61.77 21.31
CA VAL A 22 15.17 61.00 20.27
C VAL A 22 16.12 60.05 19.52
N ASP A 23 17.37 60.45 19.28
CA ASP A 23 18.37 59.61 18.60
C ASP A 23 18.93 58.49 19.50
N VAL A 24 19.12 58.75 20.80
CA VAL A 24 19.51 57.72 21.78
C VAL A 24 18.38 56.71 21.98
N LEU A 25 17.13 57.18 22.03
CA LEU A 25 15.95 56.34 22.14
C LEU A 25 15.74 55.50 20.86
N LYS A 26 15.88 56.08 19.67
CA LYS A 26 15.85 55.33 18.38
C LYS A 26 16.94 54.27 18.28
N LYS A 27 18.17 54.55 18.72
CA LYS A 27 19.27 53.56 18.73
C LYS A 27 19.03 52.43 19.74
N ARG A 28 18.44 52.71 20.90
CA ARG A 28 18.08 51.70 21.91
C ARG A 28 16.90 50.82 21.44
N PHE A 29 15.91 51.39 20.75
CA PHE A 29 14.80 50.64 20.16
C PHE A 29 15.24 49.78 18.95
N ALA A 30 16.13 50.27 18.09
CA ALA A 30 16.66 49.49 16.97
C ALA A 30 17.48 48.26 17.43
N ALA A 31 18.26 48.40 18.50
CA ALA A 31 19.03 47.28 19.06
C ALA A 31 18.15 46.24 19.78
N ALA A 32 17.07 46.66 20.46
CA ALA A 32 16.13 45.75 21.12
C ALA A 32 15.26 44.96 20.11
N ILE A 33 14.90 45.55 18.97
CA ILE A 33 14.14 44.88 17.91
C ILE A 33 15.02 43.87 17.14
N ALA A 34 16.31 44.16 16.94
CA ALA A 34 17.23 43.23 16.28
C ALA A 34 17.52 41.96 17.13
N VAL A 35 17.55 42.07 18.46
CA VAL A 35 17.77 40.92 19.35
C VAL A 35 16.51 40.06 19.52
N LEU A 36 15.31 40.67 19.54
CA LEU A 36 14.04 39.94 19.57
C LEU A 36 13.70 39.28 18.21
N ALA A 37 14.11 39.87 17.08
CA ALA A 37 13.95 39.26 15.77
C ALA A 37 14.89 38.07 15.53
N LEU A 38 16.08 38.05 16.15
CA LEU A 38 17.01 36.93 16.02
C LEU A 38 16.64 35.73 16.93
N ALA A 39 15.95 35.97 18.04
CA ALA A 39 15.43 34.90 18.91
C ALA A 39 14.13 34.26 18.38
N ALA A 40 13.38 34.95 17.51
CA ALA A 40 12.14 34.43 16.93
C ALA A 40 12.35 33.52 15.70
N LEU A 41 13.54 33.54 15.07
CA LEU A 41 13.83 32.68 13.92
C LEU A 41 14.32 31.26 14.26
N THR A 42 14.68 30.98 15.52
CA THR A 42 15.21 29.64 15.90
C THR A 42 14.16 28.71 16.50
N ALA A 43 12.93 29.15 16.72
CA ALA A 43 11.89 28.35 17.41
C ALA A 43 10.99 27.51 16.47
N GLN A 44 11.15 27.58 15.15
CA GLN A 44 10.26 26.87 14.20
C GLN A 44 10.84 25.55 13.65
N ALA A 45 12.04 25.13 14.05
CA ALA A 45 12.69 23.95 13.47
C ALA A 45 12.27 22.59 14.08
N GLN A 46 11.34 22.55 15.04
CA GLN A 46 11.03 21.31 15.79
C GLN A 46 9.65 20.69 15.51
N LEU A 47 8.93 21.10 14.46
CA LEU A 47 7.66 20.46 14.07
C LEU A 47 7.78 19.36 13.00
N VAL A 48 8.99 18.86 12.74
CA VAL A 48 9.16 17.63 11.96
C VAL A 48 9.06 16.46 12.93
N SER A 49 7.83 15.97 13.13
CA SER A 49 7.59 14.68 13.78
C SER A 49 8.44 13.60 13.10
N PRO A 50 9.36 12.91 13.81
CA PRO A 50 10.13 11.80 13.24
C PRO A 50 9.29 10.53 13.07
N ASN A 51 7.99 10.60 13.39
CA ASN A 51 7.08 9.48 13.32
C ASN A 51 6.16 9.58 12.08
N ALA A 52 6.77 9.82 10.92
CA ALA A 52 6.25 9.21 9.70
C ALA A 52 6.56 7.71 9.82
N GLN A 53 5.78 7.01 10.65
CA GLN A 53 5.73 5.56 10.57
C GLN A 53 5.33 5.26 9.14
N SER A 54 6.27 4.75 8.37
CA SER A 54 6.03 4.12 7.09
C SER A 54 4.97 3.07 7.36
N ARG A 55 3.70 3.41 7.13
CA ARG A 55 2.64 2.40 7.06
C ARG A 55 3.20 1.39 6.07
N PRO A 56 3.37 0.11 6.45
CA PRO A 56 3.78 -0.88 5.49
C PRO A 56 2.80 -0.76 4.34
N ILE A 57 3.31 -0.40 3.15
CA ILE A 57 2.51 -0.42 1.94
C ILE A 57 2.15 -1.89 1.80
N VAL A 58 0.94 -2.25 2.25
CA VAL A 58 0.40 -3.57 2.03
C VAL A 58 0.32 -3.69 0.52
N LYS A 59 1.31 -4.38 -0.05
CA LYS A 59 1.36 -4.62 -1.48
C LYS A 59 0.17 -5.52 -1.78
N THR A 60 -0.92 -4.93 -2.27
CA THR A 60 -2.14 -5.67 -2.60
C THR A 60 -1.76 -6.82 -3.51
N GLU A 61 -2.01 -8.05 -3.05
CA GLU A 61 -1.77 -9.22 -3.89
C GLU A 61 -2.71 -9.19 -5.10
N ALA A 62 -2.16 -9.57 -6.25
CA ALA A 62 -2.92 -9.59 -7.50
C ALA A 62 -4.06 -10.62 -7.48
N VAL A 63 -3.92 -11.68 -6.69
CA VAL A 63 -4.97 -12.67 -6.40
C VAL A 63 -5.01 -12.87 -4.90
N GLN A 64 -6.20 -12.89 -4.34
CA GLN A 64 -6.45 -13.13 -2.93
C GLN A 64 -7.22 -14.44 -2.77
N TYR A 65 -6.80 -15.27 -1.83
CA TYR A 65 -7.63 -16.36 -1.34
C TYR A 65 -8.68 -15.80 -0.35
N LEU A 66 -9.94 -16.20 -0.51
CA LEU A 66 -11.04 -15.66 0.28
C LEU A 66 -11.47 -16.63 1.39
N PHE A 67 -11.82 -17.86 1.04
CA PHE A 67 -12.39 -18.87 1.96
C PHE A 67 -12.47 -20.24 1.26
N PRO A 68 -12.71 -21.35 1.98
CA PRO A 68 -12.89 -21.49 3.45
C PRO A 68 -11.59 -21.49 4.27
N GLU A 69 -11.61 -20.89 5.46
CA GLU A 69 -10.50 -21.01 6.42
C GLU A 69 -10.43 -22.39 7.08
N GLN A 70 -11.57 -23.10 7.17
CA GLN A 70 -11.67 -24.42 7.78
C GLN A 70 -12.68 -25.30 7.05
N VAL A 71 -12.39 -26.59 6.92
CA VAL A 71 -13.29 -27.61 6.37
C VAL A 71 -13.27 -28.89 7.19
N ARG A 72 -14.39 -29.62 7.14
CA ARG A 72 -14.51 -30.97 7.71
C ARG A 72 -14.76 -31.95 6.58
N VAL A 73 -13.93 -32.99 6.48
CA VAL A 73 -13.99 -33.98 5.40
C VAL A 73 -13.99 -35.39 5.98
N ALA A 74 -14.47 -36.37 5.21
CA ALA A 74 -14.38 -37.77 5.60
C ALA A 74 -12.93 -38.24 5.43
N ALA A 75 -12.31 -38.78 6.48
CA ALA A 75 -10.94 -39.24 6.42
C ALA A 75 -10.77 -40.39 5.41
N GLY A 76 -9.66 -40.36 4.67
CA GLY A 76 -9.33 -41.36 3.66
C GLY A 76 -10.22 -41.35 2.40
N LYS A 77 -11.19 -40.44 2.29
CA LYS A 77 -12.08 -40.33 1.12
C LYS A 77 -11.94 -38.97 0.45
N ALA A 78 -11.95 -38.98 -0.89
CA ALA A 78 -11.94 -37.77 -1.68
C ALA A 78 -13.22 -36.95 -1.43
N SER A 79 -13.05 -35.76 -0.84
CA SER A 79 -14.13 -34.86 -0.46
C SER A 79 -14.02 -33.54 -1.23
N PRO A 80 -15.14 -33.01 -1.79
CA PRO A 80 -15.12 -31.75 -2.52
C PRO A 80 -14.98 -30.55 -1.58
N VAL A 81 -14.16 -29.57 -1.98
CA VAL A 81 -13.95 -28.29 -1.30
C VAL A 81 -13.92 -27.19 -2.36
N ALA A 82 -14.79 -26.19 -2.20
CA ALA A 82 -14.84 -25.01 -3.05
C ALA A 82 -13.84 -23.97 -2.55
N LEU A 83 -12.83 -23.64 -3.37
CA LEU A 83 -11.80 -22.66 -3.05
C LEU A 83 -12.11 -21.36 -3.77
N HIS A 84 -12.37 -20.30 -3.02
CA HIS A 84 -12.79 -19.01 -3.56
C HIS A 84 -11.62 -18.03 -3.61
N PHE A 85 -11.45 -17.40 -4.78
CA PHE A 85 -10.37 -16.45 -5.04
C PHE A 85 -10.92 -15.16 -5.65
N ARG A 86 -10.18 -14.07 -5.49
CA ARG A 86 -10.46 -12.79 -6.14
C ARG A 86 -9.22 -12.24 -6.82
N VAL A 87 -9.33 -11.93 -8.10
CA VAL A 87 -8.35 -11.15 -8.87
C VAL A 87 -8.57 -9.68 -8.56
N ALA A 88 -7.49 -8.95 -8.27
CA ALA A 88 -7.55 -7.52 -8.00
C ALA A 88 -8.10 -6.74 -9.21
N GLN A 89 -8.84 -5.66 -8.94
CA GLN A 89 -9.46 -4.86 -9.99
C GLN A 89 -8.42 -4.30 -10.96
N GLY A 90 -8.74 -4.33 -12.26
CA GLY A 90 -7.85 -3.87 -13.33
C GLY A 90 -6.81 -4.91 -13.78
N LEU A 91 -6.75 -6.07 -13.12
CA LEU A 91 -5.90 -7.19 -13.50
C LEU A 91 -6.74 -8.36 -14.04
N HIS A 92 -6.05 -9.24 -14.77
CA HIS A 92 -6.52 -10.57 -15.12
C HIS A 92 -5.40 -11.60 -14.87
N ILE A 93 -5.77 -12.86 -14.71
CA ILE A 93 -4.82 -14.00 -14.76
C ILE A 93 -5.24 -14.94 -15.88
N ASN A 94 -4.30 -15.66 -16.48
CA ASN A 94 -4.65 -16.70 -17.45
C ASN A 94 -5.52 -17.78 -16.79
N SER A 95 -6.45 -18.37 -17.55
CA SER A 95 -7.22 -19.50 -17.07
C SER A 95 -6.36 -20.75 -16.86
N HIS A 96 -6.94 -21.83 -16.37
CA HIS A 96 -6.23 -23.12 -16.28
C HIS A 96 -5.87 -23.69 -17.66
N THR A 97 -6.66 -23.37 -18.68
CA THR A 97 -6.47 -23.81 -20.07
C THR A 97 -6.33 -22.58 -20.97
N PRO A 98 -5.18 -21.87 -20.91
CA PRO A 98 -4.93 -20.73 -21.77
C PRO A 98 -4.94 -21.16 -23.25
N LYS A 99 -5.21 -20.22 -24.15
CA LYS A 99 -5.28 -20.49 -25.60
C LYS A 99 -3.91 -20.75 -26.25
N ASP A 100 -2.83 -20.32 -25.60
CA ASP A 100 -1.47 -20.40 -26.11
C ASP A 100 -0.58 -21.07 -25.04
N SER A 101 0.32 -21.95 -25.47
CA SER A 101 1.25 -22.70 -24.61
C SER A 101 2.35 -21.85 -23.98
N PHE A 102 2.62 -20.65 -24.51
CA PHE A 102 3.56 -19.69 -23.91
C PHE A 102 2.97 -18.96 -22.70
N LEU A 103 1.65 -19.04 -22.48
CA LEU A 103 0.97 -18.43 -21.34
C LEU A 103 1.06 -19.33 -20.11
N ILE A 104 1.35 -18.72 -18.97
CA ILE A 104 1.44 -19.46 -17.69
C ILE A 104 0.03 -19.73 -17.18
N PRO A 105 -0.40 -21.00 -17.07
CA PRO A 105 -1.74 -21.35 -16.61
C PRO A 105 -1.89 -21.12 -15.11
N THR A 106 -3.10 -20.78 -14.68
CA THR A 106 -3.44 -20.82 -13.25
C THR A 106 -3.51 -22.27 -12.78
N THR A 107 -2.72 -22.62 -11.77
CA THR A 107 -2.67 -23.99 -11.22
C THR A 107 -2.71 -23.99 -9.69
N PHE A 108 -3.55 -24.86 -9.15
CA PHE A 108 -3.64 -25.15 -7.73
C PHE A 108 -2.96 -26.48 -7.42
N SER A 109 -2.16 -26.51 -6.35
CA SER A 109 -1.52 -27.73 -5.86
C SER A 109 -1.53 -27.80 -4.33
N ILE A 110 -1.42 -29.01 -3.80
CA ILE A 110 -1.21 -29.26 -2.37
C ILE A 110 0.15 -29.97 -2.26
N PRO A 111 1.15 -29.38 -1.58
CA PRO A 111 2.42 -30.05 -1.32
C PRO A 111 2.24 -31.34 -0.51
N ASP A 112 3.07 -32.35 -0.80
CA ASP A 112 3.04 -33.61 -0.06
C ASP A 112 3.48 -33.47 1.40
N GLY A 113 3.13 -34.46 2.23
CA GLY A 113 3.64 -34.61 3.60
C GLY A 113 2.81 -33.94 4.71
N GLY A 114 1.74 -33.21 4.36
CA GLY A 114 0.89 -32.48 5.33
C GLY A 114 -0.39 -33.20 5.79
N GLY A 115 -0.52 -34.51 5.57
CA GLY A 115 -1.73 -35.27 5.93
C GLY A 115 -2.96 -35.00 5.05
N VAL A 116 -2.85 -34.09 4.08
CA VAL A 116 -3.86 -33.77 3.07
C VAL A 116 -3.22 -33.89 1.70
N LYS A 117 -3.95 -34.48 0.74
CA LYS A 117 -3.53 -34.63 -0.66
C LYS A 117 -4.60 -34.10 -1.59
N LEU A 118 -4.18 -33.56 -2.73
CA LEU A 118 -5.07 -33.21 -3.83
C LEU A 118 -5.35 -34.46 -4.68
N ASP A 119 -6.61 -34.85 -4.79
CA ASP A 119 -7.08 -35.91 -5.69
C ASP A 119 -7.33 -35.35 -7.09
N ALA A 120 -8.06 -34.24 -7.18
CA ALA A 120 -8.31 -33.52 -8.43
C ALA A 120 -8.65 -32.06 -8.17
N ALA A 121 -8.51 -31.21 -9.18
CA ALA A 121 -9.00 -29.83 -9.16
C ALA A 121 -9.76 -29.54 -10.46
N ALA A 122 -11.00 -29.09 -10.35
CA ALA A 122 -11.79 -28.61 -11.47
C ALA A 122 -11.85 -27.08 -11.43
N TYR A 123 -11.51 -26.47 -12.56
CA TYR A 123 -11.42 -25.02 -12.73
C TYR A 123 -12.65 -24.51 -13.49
N PRO A 124 -13.07 -23.26 -13.26
CA PRO A 124 -14.15 -22.69 -14.05
C PRO A 124 -13.66 -22.39 -15.47
N ALA A 125 -14.60 -22.31 -16.41
CA ALA A 125 -14.29 -21.83 -17.76
C ALA A 125 -13.74 -20.40 -17.70
N GLY A 126 -12.68 -20.11 -18.45
CA GLY A 126 -12.16 -18.76 -18.59
C GLY A 126 -13.08 -17.88 -19.42
N THR A 127 -13.03 -16.56 -19.16
CA THR A 127 -13.65 -15.56 -20.01
C THR A 127 -12.72 -15.20 -21.16
N ILE A 128 -13.27 -15.00 -22.36
CA ILE A 128 -12.47 -14.60 -23.51
C ILE A 128 -12.35 -13.07 -23.55
N ILE A 129 -11.12 -12.57 -23.64
CA ILE A 129 -10.82 -11.15 -23.87
C ILE A 129 -9.92 -10.99 -25.08
N SER A 130 -9.99 -9.84 -25.76
CA SER A 130 -9.04 -9.45 -26.80
C SER A 130 -7.96 -8.53 -26.22
N LEU A 131 -6.74 -8.63 -26.74
CA LEU A 131 -5.66 -7.71 -26.37
C LEU A 131 -5.91 -6.34 -27.02
N ALA A 132 -5.72 -5.26 -26.26
CA ALA A 132 -5.98 -3.91 -26.76
C ALA A 132 -5.04 -3.52 -27.92
N PHE A 133 -3.78 -3.97 -27.87
CA PHE A 133 -2.78 -3.72 -28.90
C PHE A 133 -2.85 -4.66 -30.10
N ASP A 134 -3.53 -5.81 -29.96
CA ASP A 134 -3.81 -6.75 -31.05
C ASP A 134 -5.19 -7.42 -30.86
N PRO A 135 -6.27 -6.79 -31.35
CA PRO A 135 -7.64 -7.26 -31.13
C PRO A 135 -7.95 -8.65 -31.71
N LYS A 136 -7.12 -9.15 -32.64
CA LYS A 136 -7.27 -10.50 -33.22
C LYS A 136 -6.78 -11.59 -32.27
N THR A 137 -5.83 -11.25 -31.41
CA THR A 137 -5.33 -12.16 -30.39
C THR A 137 -6.28 -12.15 -29.20
N THR A 138 -6.73 -13.35 -28.81
CA THR A 138 -7.66 -13.53 -27.69
C THR A 138 -7.03 -14.37 -26.59
N LEU A 139 -7.33 -14.02 -25.34
CA LEU A 139 -6.90 -14.75 -24.15
C LEU A 139 -8.10 -15.42 -23.48
N SER A 140 -7.83 -16.50 -22.74
CA SER A 140 -8.78 -17.13 -21.82
C SER A 140 -8.32 -16.80 -20.41
N VAL A 141 -9.12 -16.03 -19.66
CA VAL A 141 -8.67 -15.40 -18.41
C VAL A 141 -9.69 -15.53 -17.28
N TYR A 142 -9.23 -15.29 -16.05
CA TYR A 142 -10.07 -15.02 -14.89
C TYR A 142 -9.94 -13.54 -14.48
N THR A 143 -11.08 -12.94 -14.12
CA THR A 143 -11.20 -11.60 -13.55
C THR A 143 -12.23 -11.65 -12.43
N GLY A 144 -12.20 -10.69 -11.50
CA GLY A 144 -13.12 -10.68 -10.36
C GLY A 144 -12.97 -11.94 -9.50
N GLU A 145 -14.09 -12.56 -9.13
CA GLU A 145 -14.07 -13.79 -8.33
C GLU A 145 -14.16 -15.05 -9.18
N PHE A 146 -13.46 -16.10 -8.75
CA PHE A 146 -13.54 -17.42 -9.35
C PHE A 146 -13.40 -18.52 -8.29
N THR A 147 -13.92 -19.70 -8.59
CA THR A 147 -13.94 -20.84 -7.66
C THR A 147 -13.29 -22.05 -8.29
N ILE A 148 -12.30 -22.63 -7.61
CA ILE A 148 -11.73 -23.93 -7.96
C ILE A 148 -12.40 -24.99 -7.10
N GLN A 149 -12.96 -26.04 -7.72
CA GLN A 149 -13.52 -27.19 -7.03
C GLN A 149 -12.43 -28.24 -6.82
N ALA A 150 -11.81 -28.24 -5.64
CA ALA A 150 -10.80 -29.23 -5.28
C ALA A 150 -11.46 -30.49 -4.69
N ARG A 151 -10.94 -31.66 -5.03
CA ARG A 151 -11.19 -32.91 -4.31
C ARG A 151 -9.96 -33.20 -3.47
N ILE A 152 -10.12 -33.24 -2.15
CA ILE A 152 -9.01 -33.51 -1.24
C ILE A 152 -9.24 -34.80 -0.46
N VAL A 153 -8.15 -35.50 -0.16
CA VAL A 153 -8.13 -36.66 0.74
C VAL A 153 -7.31 -36.28 1.96
N ALA A 154 -7.90 -36.40 3.15
CA ALA A 154 -7.22 -36.09 4.42
C ALA A 154 -7.10 -37.34 5.29
N ALA A 155 -6.00 -37.46 6.04
CA ALA A 155 -5.89 -38.41 7.14
C ALA A 155 -6.82 -38.00 8.31
N VAL A 156 -7.09 -38.94 9.22
CA VAL A 156 -7.85 -38.63 10.45
C VAL A 156 -7.11 -37.54 11.25
N GLY A 157 -7.85 -36.60 11.84
CA GLY A 157 -7.32 -35.55 12.70
C GLY A 157 -7.31 -34.16 12.07
N ASN A 158 -6.60 -33.23 12.71
CA ASN A 158 -6.49 -31.83 12.26
C ASN A 158 -5.20 -31.63 11.48
N HIS A 159 -5.31 -31.01 10.31
CA HIS A 159 -4.17 -30.72 9.43
C HIS A 159 -4.24 -29.27 8.97
N LEU A 160 -3.15 -28.52 9.13
CA LEU A 160 -3.00 -27.22 8.48
C LEU A 160 -2.52 -27.44 7.05
N MET A 161 -3.45 -27.44 6.09
CA MET A 161 -3.14 -27.55 4.68
C MET A 161 -2.70 -26.18 4.15
N ARG A 162 -1.50 -26.10 3.57
CA ARG A 162 -1.00 -24.90 2.85
C ARG A 162 -0.92 -25.19 1.36
N GLY A 163 -2.06 -25.08 0.69
CA GLY A 163 -2.15 -25.19 -0.76
C GLY A 163 -1.42 -24.04 -1.44
N LYS A 164 -1.17 -24.18 -2.73
CA LYS A 164 -0.43 -23.22 -3.53
C LYS A 164 -1.24 -22.88 -4.77
N LEU A 165 -1.51 -21.60 -5.00
CA LEU A 165 -2.06 -21.13 -6.27
C LEU A 165 -0.94 -20.42 -7.05
N HIS A 166 -0.47 -21.05 -8.13
CA HIS A 166 0.48 -20.46 -9.06
C HIS A 166 -0.26 -19.78 -10.21
N TYR A 167 0.14 -18.57 -10.56
CA TYR A 167 -0.48 -17.78 -11.61
C TYR A 167 0.48 -16.70 -12.15
N GLN A 168 0.09 -16.08 -13.26
CA GLN A 168 0.66 -14.83 -13.75
C GLN A 168 -0.46 -13.81 -13.94
N ALA A 169 -0.30 -12.64 -13.33
CA ALA A 169 -1.24 -11.53 -13.48
C ALA A 169 -0.74 -10.54 -14.51
N CYS A 170 -1.66 -10.00 -15.31
CA CYS A 170 -1.38 -8.99 -16.31
C CYS A 170 -2.39 -7.85 -16.19
N ASP A 171 -1.95 -6.63 -16.48
CA ASP A 171 -2.83 -5.50 -16.75
C ASP A 171 -3.02 -5.35 -18.28
N GLN A 172 -3.48 -4.19 -18.75
CA GLN A 172 -3.70 -3.95 -20.18
C GLN A 172 -2.41 -3.80 -20.99
N ASN A 173 -1.29 -3.50 -20.33
CA ASN A 173 -0.03 -3.11 -20.96
C ASN A 173 1.04 -4.20 -20.82
N GLN A 174 1.04 -4.92 -19.70
CA GLN A 174 2.12 -5.85 -19.37
C GLN A 174 1.67 -6.96 -18.41
N CYS A 175 2.46 -8.05 -18.44
CA CYS A 175 2.37 -9.10 -17.44
C CYS A 175 3.40 -8.89 -16.34
N LEU A 176 2.98 -9.14 -15.10
CA LEU A 176 3.84 -9.15 -13.93
C LEU A 176 4.63 -10.48 -13.89
N PRO A 177 5.72 -10.54 -13.09
CA PRO A 177 6.38 -11.81 -12.81
C PRO A 177 5.38 -12.83 -12.23
N PRO A 178 5.51 -14.12 -12.58
CA PRO A 178 4.68 -15.18 -12.03
C PRO A 178 4.79 -15.22 -10.51
N LYS A 179 3.69 -15.60 -9.85
CA LYS A 179 3.60 -15.68 -8.40
C LYS A 179 2.94 -16.97 -7.96
N THR A 180 3.25 -17.35 -6.73
CA THR A 180 2.54 -18.41 -6.02
C THR A 180 2.10 -17.85 -4.67
N ILE A 181 0.80 -17.89 -4.37
CA ILE A 181 0.26 -17.52 -3.07
C ILE A 181 -0.07 -18.78 -2.25
N ASP A 182 -0.09 -18.62 -0.94
CA ASP A 182 -0.57 -19.64 -0.01
C ASP A 182 -2.10 -19.68 0.04
N VAL A 183 -2.64 -20.89 0.14
CA VAL A 183 -4.05 -21.19 0.37
C VAL A 183 -4.14 -21.96 1.69
N PRO A 184 -4.17 -21.27 2.85
CA PRO A 184 -4.23 -21.92 4.15
C PRO A 184 -5.65 -22.39 4.46
N ILE A 185 -5.80 -23.66 4.82
CA ILE A 185 -7.07 -24.24 5.27
C ILE A 185 -6.81 -25.19 6.43
N ASP A 186 -7.56 -25.04 7.51
CA ASP A 186 -7.64 -26.03 8.57
C ASP A 186 -8.55 -27.19 8.12
N VAL A 187 -7.97 -28.34 7.84
CA VAL A 187 -8.70 -29.53 7.38
C VAL A 187 -8.86 -30.50 8.55
N ILE A 188 -10.10 -30.81 8.89
CA ILE A 188 -10.45 -31.78 9.93
C ILE A 188 -10.96 -33.06 9.25
N GLY A 189 -10.11 -34.09 9.22
CA GLY A 189 -10.48 -35.44 8.78
C GLY A 189 -11.20 -36.19 9.88
N LYS A 190 -12.48 -36.52 9.66
CA LYS A 190 -13.32 -37.30 10.58
C LYS A 190 -13.32 -38.78 10.27
#